data_AF-A0A525HNW6-F1
#
_entry.id   AF-A0A525HNW6-F1
#
_cell.length_a   1.000
_cell.length_b   1.000
_cell.length_c   1.000
_cell.angle_alpha   90.00
_cell.angle_beta   90.00
_cell.angle_gamma   90.00
#
_symmetry.space_group_name_H-M   'P 1'
#
loop_
_entity.id
_entity.type
_entity.pdbx_description
1 polymer ?
#
loop_
_entity_poly.entity_id
_entity_poly.type
_entity_poly.pdbx_seq_one_letter_code
_entity_poly.pdbx_strand_id
1 'polypeptide(L)'
;MGGARFPGAVCALTLTLAAAAATGQTAARTIGKTIGLADPYPDGTTRAPVDPLVMRDDDFARNRDPSLWSGLTVERISFRENRARWAFWRIVNAGRPGGVLWVVPHDNENGAFDAALRAVGRYGGILIAVDTSADDHSYAARLNRNVDRGAPIDPNRNFTDAAPRYVGALLADLRLGPRLIVALHSNAPGFDSGGSTCATAPRGGSGGISIRVCSDRYHPVVSRSRAWPFDDDDSMAIIPYGAVRGRAATFCGPALQAADFNIAFEYVRISDGSLSNYALLHGLRYVNFETRDLGNQAAQRDAARARLTSMIETMMVRCLPGGTVPPAAPAVTIAATEPAPSVPAVTALATTPVALSPMPSTAVAPQPAP
;
A
#
# COMPACT_ATOMS: atom_id res chain seq x y z
N MET A 1 -35.22 38.50 -59.26
CA MET A 1 -35.62 38.52 -57.84
C MET A 1 -35.22 37.17 -57.26
N GLY A 2 -34.23 36.96 -56.40
CA GLY A 2 -33.58 37.78 -55.39
C GLY A 2 -33.34 36.84 -54.19
N GLY A 3 -32.42 35.89 -54.33
CA GLY A 3 -32.14 34.85 -53.32
C GLY A 3 -30.76 35.05 -52.70
N ALA A 4 -30.73 35.60 -51.50
CA ALA A 4 -29.52 35.87 -50.73
C ALA A 4 -28.87 34.57 -50.21
N ARG A 5 -27.57 34.43 -50.43
CA ARG A 5 -26.72 33.42 -49.78
C ARG A 5 -26.24 33.96 -48.43
N PHE A 6 -26.53 33.26 -47.35
CA PHE A 6 -25.89 33.47 -46.05
C PHE A 6 -24.59 32.65 -45.98
N PRO A 7 -23.43 33.25 -45.65
CA PRO A 7 -22.28 32.49 -45.19
C PRO A 7 -22.46 32.20 -43.70
N GLY A 8 -22.71 30.94 -43.36
CA GLY A 8 -22.70 30.46 -41.98
C GLY A 8 -21.28 30.49 -41.43
N ALA A 9 -21.09 31.26 -40.35
CA ALA A 9 -19.85 31.39 -39.61
C ALA A 9 -19.43 30.05 -38.98
N VAL A 10 -18.26 29.54 -39.35
CA VAL A 10 -17.51 28.56 -38.56
C VAL A 10 -16.70 29.36 -37.54
N CYS A 11 -17.25 29.55 -36.34
CA CYS A 11 -16.53 30.20 -35.25
C CYS A 11 -15.94 29.13 -34.31
N ALA A 12 -14.66 29.30 -34.03
CA ALA A 12 -13.75 28.41 -33.33
C ALA A 12 -14.25 27.93 -31.95
N LEU A 13 -14.14 26.62 -31.70
CA LEU A 13 -14.15 26.03 -30.36
C LEU A 13 -12.83 25.25 -30.15
N THR A 14 -11.73 25.99 -30.00
CA THR A 14 -10.41 25.44 -29.62
C THR A 14 -9.82 26.25 -28.47
N LEU A 15 -10.53 26.31 -27.35
CA LEU A 15 -10.02 26.90 -26.10
C LEU A 15 -10.60 26.13 -24.91
N THR A 16 -9.99 25.01 -24.54
CA THR A 16 -10.20 24.39 -23.20
C THR A 16 -9.13 23.40 -22.75
N LEU A 17 -8.07 23.16 -23.52
CA LEU A 17 -6.98 22.24 -23.13
C LEU A 17 -5.78 22.92 -22.46
N ALA A 18 -5.59 24.24 -22.64
CA ALA A 18 -4.43 24.94 -22.09
C ALA A 18 -4.52 25.22 -20.57
N ALA A 19 -5.73 25.35 -20.00
CA ALA A 19 -5.91 25.71 -18.59
C ALA A 19 -5.57 24.55 -17.62
N ALA A 20 -5.75 23.29 -18.03
CA ALA A 20 -5.42 22.12 -17.21
C ALA A 20 -3.90 21.88 -17.11
N ALA A 21 -3.15 22.20 -18.17
CA ALA A 21 -1.69 22.07 -18.18
C ALA A 21 -1.00 23.11 -17.29
N ALA A 22 -1.50 24.36 -17.28
CA ALA A 22 -0.96 25.44 -16.45
C ALA A 22 -1.21 25.24 -14.94
N THR A 23 -2.36 24.68 -14.58
CA THR A 23 -2.68 24.34 -13.18
C THR A 23 -1.82 23.18 -12.65
N GLY A 24 -1.52 22.19 -13.48
CA GLY A 24 -0.61 21.08 -13.12
C GLY A 24 0.85 21.49 -12.89
N GLN A 25 1.40 22.38 -13.73
CA GLN A 25 2.77 22.88 -13.56
C GLN A 25 2.94 23.77 -12.33
N THR A 26 1.92 24.57 -12.00
CA THR A 26 1.95 25.42 -10.80
C THR A 26 1.91 24.57 -9.53
N ALA A 27 1.12 23.50 -9.50
CA ALA A 27 1.07 22.56 -8.39
C ALA A 27 2.41 21.81 -8.18
N ALA A 28 3.06 21.34 -9.25
CA ALA A 28 4.37 20.66 -9.16
C ALA A 28 5.47 21.57 -8.61
N ARG A 29 5.48 22.85 -9.03
CA ARG A 29 6.45 23.84 -8.56
C ARG A 29 6.21 24.24 -7.10
N THR A 30 4.95 24.26 -6.65
CA THR A 30 4.59 24.45 -5.24
C THR A 30 4.96 23.23 -4.40
N ILE A 31 4.67 22.01 -4.84
CA ILE A 31 5.04 20.78 -4.11
C ILE A 31 6.56 20.72 -3.87
N GLY A 32 7.39 20.99 -4.90
CA GLY A 32 8.85 20.99 -4.76
C GLY A 32 9.37 22.08 -3.80
N LYS A 33 8.70 23.23 -3.72
CA LYS A 33 9.10 24.35 -2.85
C LYS A 33 8.52 24.24 -1.43
N THR A 34 7.35 23.63 -1.27
CA THR A 34 6.66 23.45 0.01
C THR A 34 7.25 22.30 0.83
N ILE A 35 7.82 21.26 0.19
CA ILE A 35 8.42 20.14 0.92
C ILE A 35 9.90 20.42 1.32
N GLY A 36 10.49 21.57 0.96
CA GLY A 36 11.80 21.98 1.49
C GLY A 36 12.96 21.02 1.17
N LEU A 37 12.87 20.33 0.03
CA LEU A 37 13.72 19.21 -0.34
C LEU A 37 15.05 19.65 -1.00
N ALA A 38 16.05 20.11 -0.21
CA ALA A 38 17.43 20.29 -0.67
C ALA A 38 18.24 18.97 -0.52
N ASP A 39 19.13 18.69 -1.49
CA ASP A 39 19.86 17.42 -1.78
C ASP A 39 18.96 16.17 -1.90
N PRO A 40 19.08 15.29 -2.93
CA PRO A 40 18.06 14.28 -3.22
C PRO A 40 17.89 13.27 -2.08
N TYR A 41 18.92 13.14 -1.24
CA TYR A 41 18.90 12.35 -0.03
C TYR A 41 19.48 13.15 1.15
N PRO A 42 18.95 12.98 2.37
CA PRO A 42 19.46 13.70 3.54
C PRO A 42 20.94 13.41 3.86
N ASP A 43 21.66 14.37 4.43
CA ASP A 43 23.08 14.24 4.83
C ASP A 43 23.40 12.95 5.61
N GLY A 44 24.38 12.19 5.16
CA GLY A 44 24.73 10.89 5.78
C GLY A 44 23.85 9.72 5.33
N THR A 45 23.09 9.90 4.25
CA THR A 45 22.48 8.79 3.51
C THR A 45 23.51 8.13 2.62
N THR A 46 23.66 6.81 2.76
CA THR A 46 24.49 5.97 1.90
C THR A 46 23.61 5.32 0.84
N ARG A 47 24.11 5.25 -0.39
CA ARG A 47 23.48 4.51 -1.49
C ARG A 47 24.50 3.55 -2.08
N ALA A 48 24.15 2.29 -2.16
CA ALA A 48 25.00 1.26 -2.72
C ALA A 48 24.24 0.49 -3.82
N PRO A 49 24.80 0.34 -5.03
CA PRO A 49 24.21 -0.54 -6.04
C PRO A 49 24.24 -1.98 -5.52
N VAL A 50 23.22 -2.75 -5.89
CA VAL A 50 23.05 -4.13 -5.45
C VAL A 50 22.73 -5.02 -6.63
N ASP A 51 23.35 -6.20 -6.67
CA ASP A 51 22.97 -7.27 -7.59
C ASP A 51 21.87 -8.12 -6.94
N PRO A 52 20.62 -8.05 -7.43
CA PRO A 52 19.49 -8.75 -6.81
C PRO A 52 19.62 -10.28 -6.89
N LEU A 53 20.44 -10.82 -7.78
CA LEU A 53 20.54 -12.27 -7.98
C LEU A 53 21.42 -12.96 -6.94
N VAL A 54 22.32 -12.21 -6.28
CA VAL A 54 23.26 -12.72 -5.28
C VAL A 54 22.92 -12.29 -3.85
N MET A 55 21.94 -11.41 -3.68
CA MET A 55 21.48 -11.00 -2.35
C MET A 55 20.93 -12.21 -1.57
N ARG A 56 21.29 -12.23 -0.28
CA ARG A 56 20.80 -13.21 0.69
C ARG A 56 19.43 -12.87 1.24
N ASP A 57 19.05 -11.60 1.12
CA ASP A 57 17.78 -11.09 1.58
C ASP A 57 16.62 -11.90 1.00
N ASP A 58 15.66 -12.19 1.88
CA ASP A 58 14.56 -13.11 1.65
C ASP A 58 13.67 -12.68 0.47
N ASP A 59 13.46 -11.37 0.28
CA ASP A 59 12.72 -10.83 -0.87
C ASP A 59 13.43 -11.12 -2.18
N PHE A 60 14.75 -10.95 -2.20
CA PHE A 60 15.59 -11.20 -3.37
C PHE A 60 15.79 -12.68 -3.64
N ALA A 61 16.04 -13.47 -2.59
CA ALA A 61 16.25 -14.91 -2.65
C ALA A 61 15.03 -15.63 -3.24
N ARG A 62 13.81 -15.18 -2.91
CA ARG A 62 12.56 -15.70 -3.48
C ARG A 62 12.34 -15.29 -4.93
N ASN A 63 12.88 -14.15 -5.35
CA ASN A 63 12.67 -13.57 -6.67
C ASN A 63 13.90 -13.70 -7.60
N ARG A 64 14.75 -14.72 -7.45
CA ARG A 64 16.00 -14.89 -8.23
C ARG A 64 15.86 -15.16 -9.73
N ASP A 65 14.66 -15.15 -10.28
CA ASP A 65 14.48 -15.28 -11.73
C ASP A 65 15.04 -14.02 -12.45
N PRO A 66 16.09 -14.14 -13.29
CA PRO A 66 16.68 -13.00 -13.97
C PRO A 66 15.69 -12.22 -14.85
N SER A 67 14.63 -12.86 -15.34
CA SER A 67 13.61 -12.21 -16.17
C SER A 67 12.81 -11.15 -15.40
N LEU A 68 12.65 -11.31 -14.07
CA LEU A 68 11.97 -10.33 -13.21
C LEU A 68 12.78 -9.04 -13.05
N TRP A 69 14.11 -9.14 -13.11
CA TRP A 69 15.03 -8.02 -12.90
C TRP A 69 15.49 -7.36 -14.20
N SER A 70 15.11 -7.91 -15.34
CA SER A 70 15.49 -7.37 -16.65
C SER A 70 15.01 -5.92 -16.80
N GLY A 71 15.98 -5.00 -17.00
CA GLY A 71 15.71 -3.57 -17.13
C GLY A 71 15.46 -2.83 -15.80
N LEU A 72 15.63 -3.52 -14.66
CA LEU A 72 15.57 -2.93 -13.34
C LEU A 72 16.98 -2.65 -12.80
N THR A 73 17.14 -1.55 -12.07
CA THR A 73 18.34 -1.28 -11.26
C THR A 73 17.97 -1.26 -9.78
N VAL A 74 18.84 -1.82 -8.93
CA VAL A 74 18.60 -1.95 -7.50
C VAL A 74 19.68 -1.21 -6.72
N GLU A 75 19.25 -0.45 -5.71
CA GLU A 75 20.12 0.21 -4.74
C GLU A 75 19.63 -0.04 -3.32
N ARG A 76 20.56 -0.25 -2.38
CA ARG A 76 20.29 -0.11 -0.95
C ARG A 76 20.46 1.35 -0.57
N ILE A 77 19.48 1.91 0.11
CA ILE A 77 19.54 3.23 0.74
C ILE A 77 19.63 3.00 2.23
N SER A 78 20.62 3.60 2.91
CA SER A 78 20.76 3.46 4.36
C SER A 78 21.09 4.79 5.02
N PHE A 79 20.48 5.08 6.17
CA PHE A 79 20.74 6.30 6.93
C PHE A 79 20.31 6.13 8.40
N ARG A 80 20.65 7.12 9.22
CA ARG A 80 20.17 7.23 10.60
C ARG A 80 19.31 8.48 10.76
N GLU A 81 18.21 8.34 11.48
CA GLU A 81 17.38 9.47 11.90
C GLU A 81 16.84 9.22 13.30
N ASN A 82 16.91 10.25 14.14
CA ASN A 82 16.51 10.15 15.54
C ASN A 82 17.24 8.98 16.21
N ARG A 83 16.48 8.00 16.73
CA ARG A 83 16.98 6.80 17.39
C ARG A 83 17.04 5.58 16.48
N ALA A 84 16.73 5.70 15.19
CA ALA A 84 16.55 4.57 14.30
C ALA A 84 17.54 4.60 13.15
N ARG A 85 17.97 3.40 12.75
CA ARG A 85 18.68 3.18 11.50
C ARG A 85 17.68 2.60 10.51
N TRP A 86 17.71 3.13 9.30
CA TRP A 86 16.78 2.80 8.24
C TRP A 86 17.55 2.23 7.05
N ALA A 87 16.97 1.22 6.43
CA ALA A 87 17.39 0.69 5.16
C ALA A 87 16.17 0.57 4.24
N PHE A 88 16.33 0.89 2.96
CA PHE A 88 15.32 0.69 1.92
C PHE A 88 15.95 0.05 0.70
N TRP A 89 15.15 -0.75 -0.01
CA TRP A 89 15.43 -1.17 -1.37
C TRP A 89 14.79 -0.20 -2.35
N ARG A 90 15.61 0.43 -3.19
CA ARG A 90 15.16 1.26 -4.31
C ARG A 90 15.34 0.49 -5.61
N ILE A 91 14.24 0.15 -6.24
CA ILE A 91 14.19 -0.65 -7.48
C ILE A 91 13.57 0.21 -8.57
N VAL A 92 14.34 0.53 -9.60
CA VAL A 92 13.94 1.47 -10.66
C VAL A 92 13.80 0.73 -11.98
N ASN A 93 12.70 0.99 -12.70
CA ASN A 93 12.63 0.62 -14.11
C ASN A 93 13.42 1.64 -14.93
N ALA A 94 14.64 1.29 -15.34
CA ALA A 94 15.56 2.21 -16.02
C ALA A 94 15.02 2.71 -17.37
N GLY A 95 14.23 1.87 -18.06
CA GLY A 95 13.59 2.25 -19.32
C GLY A 95 12.37 3.15 -19.16
N ARG A 96 11.72 3.16 -17.99
CA ARG A 96 10.49 3.92 -17.71
C ARG A 96 10.48 4.49 -16.28
N PRO A 97 11.42 5.38 -15.91
CA PRO A 97 11.56 5.83 -14.53
C PRO A 97 10.45 6.81 -14.09
N GLY A 98 9.69 7.41 -15.01
CA GLY A 98 8.69 8.47 -14.76
C GLY A 98 7.31 8.02 -14.28
N GLY A 99 7.13 6.74 -13.95
CA GLY A 99 5.84 6.13 -13.60
C GLY A 99 5.42 6.27 -12.13
N VAL A 100 4.63 5.31 -11.66
CA VAL A 100 4.12 5.18 -10.28
C VAL A 100 5.28 5.05 -9.28
N LEU A 101 5.11 5.61 -8.08
CA LEU A 101 5.93 5.26 -6.92
C LEU A 101 5.23 4.14 -6.15
N TRP A 102 5.76 2.92 -6.28
CA TRP A 102 5.30 1.75 -5.54
C TRP A 102 5.98 1.74 -4.17
N VAL A 103 5.21 1.52 -3.11
CA VAL A 103 5.74 1.50 -1.74
C VAL A 103 5.30 0.23 -1.04
N VAL A 104 6.26 -0.49 -0.46
CA VAL A 104 6.00 -1.62 0.45
C VAL A 104 6.58 -1.24 1.80
N PRO A 105 5.76 -0.75 2.75
CA PRO A 105 6.28 -0.13 3.96
C PRO A 105 6.66 -1.13 5.06
N HIS A 106 6.28 -2.41 4.94
CA HIS A 106 6.70 -3.44 5.86
C HIS A 106 7.43 -4.57 5.12
N ASP A 107 8.58 -4.95 5.67
CA ASP A 107 9.50 -5.97 5.13
C ASP A 107 8.90 -7.38 5.18
N ASN A 108 7.97 -7.64 6.11
CA ASN A 108 7.32 -8.94 6.22
C ASN A 108 6.14 -9.15 5.26
N GLU A 109 5.82 -8.17 4.40
CA GLU A 109 4.67 -8.22 3.48
C GLU A 109 5.07 -8.80 2.12
N ASN A 110 5.52 -10.05 2.13
CA ASN A 110 6.15 -10.72 0.98
C ASN A 110 5.27 -10.72 -0.29
N GLY A 111 3.96 -10.92 -0.14
CA GLY A 111 3.03 -10.88 -1.27
C GLY A 111 2.91 -9.49 -1.89
N ALA A 112 3.05 -8.45 -1.07
CA ALA A 112 3.10 -7.06 -1.53
C ALA A 112 4.41 -6.75 -2.26
N PHE A 113 5.55 -7.19 -1.73
CA PHE A 113 6.84 -7.07 -2.43
C PHE A 113 6.79 -7.73 -3.82
N ASP A 114 6.35 -8.99 -3.90
CA ASP A 114 6.27 -9.72 -5.16
C ASP A 114 5.36 -9.02 -6.20
N ALA A 115 4.23 -8.46 -5.75
CA ALA A 115 3.32 -7.72 -6.62
C ALA A 115 3.95 -6.39 -7.08
N ALA A 116 4.61 -5.67 -6.16
CA ALA A 116 5.27 -4.41 -6.45
C ALA A 116 6.42 -4.58 -7.45
N LEU A 117 7.25 -5.61 -7.30
CA LEU A 117 8.37 -5.92 -8.20
C LEU A 117 7.88 -6.14 -9.64
N ARG A 118 6.81 -6.91 -9.80
CA ARG A 118 6.18 -7.13 -11.12
C ARG A 118 5.54 -5.87 -11.65
N ALA A 119 4.90 -5.08 -10.79
CA ALA A 119 4.26 -3.83 -11.17
C ALA A 119 5.28 -2.80 -11.68
N VAL A 120 6.44 -2.64 -11.02
CA VAL A 120 7.49 -1.72 -11.49
C VAL A 120 8.13 -2.21 -12.80
N GLY A 121 8.33 -3.52 -12.96
CA GLY A 121 8.76 -4.10 -14.24
C GLY A 121 7.78 -3.81 -15.38
N ARG A 122 6.48 -4.00 -15.13
CA ARG A 122 5.43 -3.88 -16.16
C ARG A 122 5.00 -2.44 -16.43
N TYR A 123 4.75 -1.63 -15.42
CA TYR A 123 4.21 -0.28 -15.56
C TYR A 123 5.27 0.81 -15.46
N GLY A 124 6.51 0.44 -15.16
CA GLY A 124 7.57 1.39 -14.91
C GLY A 124 7.43 2.05 -13.54
N GLY A 125 8.15 3.15 -13.37
CA GLY A 125 8.25 3.86 -12.12
C GLY A 125 9.36 3.31 -11.23
N ILE A 126 9.13 3.43 -9.93
CA ILE A 126 10.11 3.17 -8.89
C ILE A 126 9.41 2.46 -7.74
N LEU A 127 10.02 1.39 -7.25
CA LEU A 127 9.61 0.70 -6.03
C LEU A 127 10.57 1.09 -4.91
N ILE A 128 10.01 1.54 -3.79
CA ILE A 128 10.71 1.65 -2.51
C ILE A 128 10.12 0.63 -1.55
N ALA A 129 10.91 -0.36 -1.14
CA ALA A 129 10.53 -1.33 -0.11
C ALA A 129 11.33 -1.07 1.17
N VAL A 130 10.66 -1.06 2.32
CA VAL A 130 11.34 -0.92 3.61
C VAL A 130 12.04 -2.22 3.96
N ASP A 131 13.32 -2.11 4.30
CA ASP A 131 14.13 -3.19 4.84
C ASP A 131 14.28 -2.95 6.35
N THR A 132 13.76 -3.88 7.15
CA THR A 132 13.81 -3.77 8.61
C THR A 132 15.05 -4.42 9.21
N SER A 133 15.90 -5.01 8.38
CA SER A 133 17.13 -5.67 8.79
C SER A 133 18.25 -4.66 9.05
N ALA A 134 19.01 -4.88 10.12
CA ALA A 134 20.25 -4.13 10.39
C ALA A 134 21.45 -4.70 9.60
N ASP A 135 21.32 -5.96 9.20
CA ASP A 135 22.29 -6.77 8.48
C ASP A 135 21.56 -7.80 7.62
N ASP A 136 22.28 -8.46 6.73
CA ASP A 136 21.75 -9.47 5.81
C ASP A 136 21.43 -10.81 6.53
N HIS A 137 20.97 -10.78 7.78
CA HIS A 137 20.64 -11.99 8.56
C HIS A 137 19.33 -11.90 9.34
N SER A 138 18.75 -10.73 9.55
CA SER A 138 17.48 -10.55 10.29
C SER A 138 16.35 -10.06 9.38
N TYR A 139 15.75 -10.95 8.59
CA TYR A 139 14.80 -10.57 7.53
C TYR A 139 13.33 -10.56 7.95
N ALA A 140 12.53 -9.81 7.20
CA ALA A 140 11.07 -9.92 7.15
C ALA A 140 10.35 -9.62 8.48
N ALA A 141 10.70 -8.50 9.14
CA ALA A 141 9.98 -8.04 10.33
C ALA A 141 8.98 -6.93 9.98
N ARG A 142 7.84 -6.93 10.68
CA ARG A 142 6.86 -5.83 10.58
C ARG A 142 7.41 -4.50 11.12
N LEU A 143 8.13 -4.58 12.24
CA LEU A 143 8.62 -3.41 12.98
C LEU A 143 10.13 -3.27 12.77
N ASN A 144 10.60 -2.05 12.55
CA ASN A 144 12.01 -1.74 12.59
C ASN A 144 12.53 -1.85 14.03
N ARG A 145 13.33 -2.89 14.28
CA ARG A 145 13.99 -3.14 15.57
C ARG A 145 15.38 -2.51 15.65
N ASN A 146 15.90 -1.95 14.57
CA ASN A 146 17.20 -1.29 14.50
C ASN A 146 17.13 0.12 15.11
N VAL A 147 16.87 0.15 16.41
CA VAL A 147 16.72 1.37 17.21
C VAL A 147 17.74 1.36 18.34
N ASP A 148 18.39 2.49 18.58
CA ASP A 148 19.42 2.59 19.62
C ASP A 148 18.81 2.51 21.04
N ARG A 149 17.52 2.81 21.18
CA ARG A 149 16.77 2.74 22.45
C ARG A 149 15.25 2.73 22.21
N GLY A 150 14.49 2.24 23.19
CA GLY A 150 13.01 2.27 23.20
C GLY A 150 12.36 1.15 22.36
N ALA A 151 11.04 1.24 22.19
CA ALA A 151 10.27 0.24 21.44
C ALA A 151 10.60 0.25 19.93
N PRO A 152 10.48 -0.88 19.22
CA PRO A 152 10.55 -0.92 17.76
C PRO A 152 9.59 0.08 17.11
N ILE A 153 9.92 0.55 15.90
CA ILE A 153 9.12 1.54 15.16
C ILE A 153 8.36 0.83 14.04
N ASP A 154 7.04 1.03 13.95
CA ASP A 154 6.29 0.68 12.75
C ASP A 154 6.67 1.69 11.65
N PRO A 155 7.31 1.27 10.53
CA PRO A 155 7.71 2.18 9.47
C PRO A 155 6.53 2.98 8.89
N ASN A 156 5.34 2.38 8.79
CA ASN A 156 4.11 3.04 8.38
C ASN A 156 3.42 3.82 9.52
N ARG A 157 4.14 4.17 10.58
CA ARG A 157 3.76 5.16 11.60
C ARG A 157 4.82 6.26 11.76
N ASN A 158 5.78 6.34 10.83
CA ASN A 158 6.90 7.28 10.87
C ASN A 158 6.85 8.36 9.76
N PHE A 159 5.73 8.49 9.02
CA PHE A 159 5.51 9.56 8.04
C PHE A 159 5.02 10.84 8.71
N THR A 160 5.97 11.66 9.15
CA THR A 160 5.74 12.91 9.87
C THR A 160 6.81 13.93 9.49
N ASP A 161 6.47 15.22 9.53
CA ASP A 161 7.43 16.32 9.33
C ASP A 161 8.55 16.34 10.39
N ALA A 162 8.37 15.64 11.51
CA ALA A 162 9.40 15.44 12.53
C ALA A 162 10.39 14.30 12.18
N ALA A 163 10.15 13.56 11.10
CA ALA A 163 11.05 12.54 10.54
C ALA A 163 11.37 12.87 9.06
N PRO A 164 11.91 14.07 8.78
CA PRO A 164 12.07 14.56 7.41
C PRO A 164 13.05 13.71 6.60
N ARG A 165 14.00 13.03 7.23
CA ARG A 165 14.96 12.18 6.53
C ARG A 165 14.31 10.88 6.08
N TYR A 166 13.51 10.25 6.94
CA TYR A 166 12.75 9.06 6.60
C TYR A 166 11.79 9.32 5.44
N VAL A 167 10.95 10.36 5.58
CA VAL A 167 10.00 10.76 4.55
C VAL A 167 10.74 11.20 3.28
N GLY A 168 11.78 12.02 3.42
CA GLY A 168 12.54 12.57 2.31
C GLY A 168 13.27 11.52 1.49
N ALA A 169 13.75 10.43 2.12
CA ALA A 169 14.38 9.32 1.43
C ALA A 169 13.36 8.41 0.72
N LEU A 170 12.21 8.12 1.33
CA LEU A 170 11.18 7.28 0.72
C LEU A 170 10.44 8.00 -0.43
N LEU A 171 10.23 9.31 -0.29
CA LEU A 171 9.55 10.14 -1.28
C LEU A 171 10.53 10.93 -2.18
N ALA A 172 11.83 10.63 -2.13
CA ALA A 172 12.88 11.36 -2.84
C ALA A 172 12.57 11.49 -4.35
N ASP A 173 12.03 10.44 -4.95
CA ASP A 173 11.75 10.37 -6.38
C ASP A 173 10.51 11.16 -6.84
N LEU A 174 9.67 11.65 -5.91
CA LEU A 174 8.57 12.57 -6.25
C LEU A 174 9.09 13.95 -6.69
N ARG A 175 10.36 14.28 -6.42
CA ARG A 175 10.98 15.52 -6.89
C ARG A 175 11.12 15.57 -8.41
N LEU A 176 11.13 14.41 -9.07
CA LEU A 176 11.21 14.31 -10.53
C LEU A 176 9.87 14.67 -11.21
N GLY A 177 8.81 14.90 -10.43
CA GLY A 177 7.49 15.30 -10.89
C GLY A 177 6.40 14.64 -10.05
N PRO A 178 5.17 15.19 -10.07
CA PRO A 178 4.05 14.59 -9.34
C PRO A 178 3.77 13.19 -9.89
N ARG A 179 3.82 12.19 -9.01
CA ARG A 179 3.53 10.79 -9.32
C ARG A 179 2.40 10.29 -8.42
N LEU A 180 1.69 9.28 -8.90
CA LEU A 180 0.83 8.48 -8.05
C LEU A 180 1.71 7.65 -7.11
N ILE A 181 1.39 7.67 -5.82
CA ILE A 181 1.92 6.72 -4.83
C ILE A 181 0.93 5.56 -4.73
N VAL A 182 1.41 4.33 -4.90
CA VAL A 182 0.65 3.11 -4.62
C VAL A 182 1.35 2.37 -3.50
N ALA A 183 0.76 2.37 -2.32
CA ALA A 183 1.18 1.50 -1.23
C ALA A 183 0.55 0.12 -1.39
N LEU A 184 1.34 -0.93 -1.14
CA LEU A 184 0.90 -2.31 -1.21
C LEU A 184 1.18 -2.98 0.12
N HIS A 185 0.19 -3.73 0.59
CA HIS A 185 0.24 -4.46 1.84
C HIS A 185 -0.32 -5.88 1.67
N SER A 186 0.27 -6.84 2.38
CA SER A 186 -0.32 -8.15 2.64
C SER A 186 -0.52 -8.30 4.15
N ASN A 187 -1.72 -8.05 4.64
CA ASN A 187 -1.98 -7.87 6.06
C ASN A 187 -2.04 -9.21 6.81
N ALA A 188 -1.31 -9.30 7.92
CA ALA A 188 -1.29 -10.49 8.76
C ALA A 188 -2.71 -10.83 9.28
N PRO A 189 -3.02 -12.11 9.55
CA PRO A 189 -4.26 -12.50 10.19
C PRO A 189 -4.50 -11.79 11.54
N GLY A 190 -5.75 -11.65 11.95
CA GLY A 190 -6.15 -11.15 13.27
C GLY A 190 -7.14 -9.99 13.28
N PHE A 191 -8.12 -9.96 12.37
CA PHE A 191 -9.16 -8.92 12.43
C PHE A 191 -9.89 -8.96 13.77
N ASP A 192 -9.80 -7.88 14.55
CA ASP A 192 -10.67 -7.69 15.71
C ASP A 192 -11.92 -6.89 15.33
N SER A 193 -13.02 -7.61 15.11
CA SER A 193 -14.32 -6.99 14.83
C SER A 193 -14.84 -6.10 15.96
N GLY A 194 -14.31 -6.22 17.19
CA GLY A 194 -14.63 -5.35 18.32
C GLY A 194 -14.20 -3.90 18.12
N GLY A 195 -13.28 -3.62 17.19
CA GLY A 195 -12.88 -2.27 16.81
C GLY A 195 -13.88 -1.53 15.89
N SER A 196 -14.93 -2.21 15.42
CA SER A 196 -15.95 -1.58 14.58
C SER A 196 -17.03 -0.91 15.44
N THR A 197 -17.25 0.39 15.25
CA THR A 197 -18.19 1.19 16.05
C THR A 197 -19.50 1.50 15.31
N CYS A 198 -19.61 1.18 14.02
CA CYS A 198 -20.85 1.38 13.29
C CYS A 198 -21.89 0.32 13.65
N ALA A 199 -23.13 0.75 13.90
CA ALA A 199 -24.24 -0.13 14.32
C ALA A 199 -24.58 -1.25 13.33
N THR A 200 -24.18 -1.13 12.06
CA THR A 200 -24.46 -2.07 10.98
C THR A 200 -23.23 -2.86 10.51
N ALA A 201 -22.08 -2.77 11.20
CA ALA A 201 -20.87 -3.45 10.78
C ALA A 201 -21.08 -4.97 10.79
N PRO A 202 -20.96 -5.67 9.63
CA PRO A 202 -21.02 -7.12 9.61
C PRO A 202 -19.90 -7.72 10.46
N ARG A 203 -20.20 -8.70 11.32
CA ARG A 203 -19.17 -9.48 12.01
C ARG A 203 -18.38 -10.33 10.99
N GLY A 204 -17.08 -10.53 11.21
CA GLY A 204 -16.19 -11.30 10.31
C GLY A 204 -15.05 -10.45 9.73
N GLY A 205 -14.19 -11.05 8.91
CA GLY A 205 -12.88 -10.51 8.50
C GLY A 205 -11.76 -11.32 9.15
N SER A 206 -10.62 -11.52 8.47
CA SER A 206 -9.56 -12.40 8.99
C SER A 206 -8.20 -11.75 9.14
N GLY A 207 -7.94 -10.60 8.52
CA GLY A 207 -6.69 -9.85 8.57
C GLY A 207 -6.72 -8.64 9.51
N GLY A 208 -5.56 -8.08 9.89
CA GLY A 208 -5.48 -6.91 10.77
C GLY A 208 -6.20 -5.65 10.23
N ILE A 209 -6.56 -5.64 8.95
CA ILE A 209 -7.42 -4.67 8.29
C ILE A 209 -8.45 -5.44 7.45
N SER A 210 -9.71 -5.00 7.44
CA SER A 210 -10.77 -5.65 6.67
C SER A 210 -11.77 -4.62 6.16
N ILE A 211 -12.44 -4.89 5.04
CA ILE A 211 -13.51 -4.04 4.50
C ILE A 211 -14.71 -3.96 5.44
N ARG A 212 -14.77 -4.84 6.45
CA ARG A 212 -15.78 -4.82 7.50
C ARG A 212 -15.49 -3.81 8.61
N VAL A 213 -14.27 -3.26 8.69
CA VAL A 213 -13.96 -2.18 9.64
C VAL A 213 -14.82 -0.97 9.32
N CYS A 214 -15.66 -0.59 10.28
CA CYS A 214 -16.41 0.66 10.19
C CYS A 214 -16.28 1.44 11.49
N SER A 215 -15.78 2.68 11.38
CA SER A 215 -15.57 3.59 12.51
C SER A 215 -15.66 5.04 12.08
N ASP A 216 -15.48 5.99 13.01
CA ASP A 216 -15.35 7.42 12.68
C ASP A 216 -14.22 7.68 11.68
N ARG A 217 -13.19 6.81 11.67
CA ARG A 217 -12.06 6.87 10.75
C ARG A 217 -12.32 6.09 9.46
N TYR A 218 -12.88 4.89 9.51
CA TYR A 218 -13.02 4.04 8.31
C TYR A 218 -14.47 3.91 7.87
N HIS A 219 -14.73 4.29 6.63
CA HIS A 219 -16.08 4.34 6.03
C HIS A 219 -16.11 3.37 4.85
N PRO A 220 -16.48 2.10 5.07
CA PRO A 220 -16.37 1.07 4.05
C PRO A 220 -17.45 1.20 2.96
N VAL A 221 -17.07 0.82 1.75
CA VAL A 221 -17.93 0.57 0.59
C VAL A 221 -17.56 -0.83 0.10
N VAL A 222 -18.45 -1.79 0.35
CA VAL A 222 -18.24 -3.19 -0.01
C VAL A 222 -18.56 -3.40 -1.48
N SER A 223 -17.77 -4.22 -2.16
CA SER A 223 -18.05 -4.72 -3.51
C SER A 223 -19.44 -5.33 -3.57
N ARG A 224 -20.26 -4.94 -4.55
CA ARG A 224 -21.63 -5.44 -4.69
C ARG A 224 -21.65 -6.87 -5.22
N SER A 225 -20.78 -7.16 -6.17
CA SER A 225 -20.68 -8.49 -6.78
C SER A 225 -19.91 -9.48 -5.92
N ARG A 226 -19.01 -9.00 -5.04
CA ARG A 226 -17.98 -9.82 -4.36
C ARG A 226 -17.23 -10.72 -5.33
N ALA A 227 -17.07 -10.29 -6.58
CA ALA A 227 -16.27 -11.00 -7.56
C ALA A 227 -14.79 -10.95 -7.15
N TRP A 228 -14.02 -11.97 -7.53
CA TRP A 228 -12.59 -11.97 -7.32
C TRP A 228 -11.95 -10.70 -7.94
N PRO A 229 -11.04 -9.99 -7.23
CA PRO A 229 -10.38 -10.37 -5.98
C PRO A 229 -11.09 -9.88 -4.70
N PHE A 230 -12.32 -9.39 -4.76
CA PHE A 230 -13.08 -8.81 -3.64
C PHE A 230 -14.02 -9.82 -2.94
N ASP A 231 -13.94 -11.09 -3.33
CA ASP A 231 -14.53 -12.22 -2.62
C ASP A 231 -13.94 -12.36 -1.20
N ASP A 232 -12.68 -11.95 -1.03
CA ASP A 232 -11.97 -11.84 0.26
C ASP A 232 -12.17 -10.44 0.87
N ASP A 233 -12.67 -10.39 2.10
CA ASP A 233 -12.97 -9.14 2.81
C ASP A 233 -11.70 -8.35 3.17
N ASP A 234 -10.53 -8.97 3.14
CA ASP A 234 -9.25 -8.32 3.42
C ASP A 234 -8.58 -7.82 2.14
N SER A 235 -9.16 -8.10 0.97
CA SER A 235 -8.75 -7.54 -0.33
C SER A 235 -9.52 -6.26 -0.62
N MET A 236 -8.85 -5.12 -0.52
CA MET A 236 -9.51 -3.81 -0.62
C MET A 236 -8.54 -2.68 -0.95
N ALA A 237 -9.09 -1.54 -1.33
CA ALA A 237 -8.38 -0.28 -1.37
C ALA A 237 -8.62 0.55 -0.09
N ILE A 238 -7.59 1.21 0.43
CA ILE A 238 -7.76 2.31 1.40
C ILE A 238 -7.50 3.64 0.69
N ILE A 239 -8.48 4.55 0.76
CA ILE A 239 -8.41 5.87 0.12
C ILE A 239 -8.61 6.96 1.19
N PRO A 240 -7.56 7.75 1.52
CA PRO A 240 -7.66 8.80 2.52
C PRO A 240 -8.43 10.02 1.99
N TYR A 241 -9.23 10.64 2.85
CA TYR A 241 -9.96 11.88 2.59
C TYR A 241 -10.03 12.75 3.85
N GLY A 242 -10.33 14.05 3.70
CA GLY A 242 -10.33 15.00 4.81
C GLY A 242 -11.60 15.84 4.87
N ALA A 243 -11.75 16.67 5.90
CA ALA A 243 -12.95 17.51 6.06
C ALA A 243 -13.19 18.43 4.84
N VAL A 244 -12.12 19.00 4.30
CA VAL A 244 -12.16 19.91 3.15
C VAL A 244 -12.38 19.16 1.83
N ARG A 245 -11.86 17.93 1.72
CA ARG A 245 -11.94 17.09 0.53
C ARG A 245 -12.74 15.84 0.86
N GLY A 246 -14.05 15.91 0.65
CA GLY A 246 -14.93 14.76 0.83
C GLY A 246 -14.59 13.58 -0.09
N ARG A 247 -15.18 12.42 0.18
CA ARG A 247 -14.94 11.16 -0.55
C ARG A 247 -15.01 11.28 -2.08
N ALA A 248 -15.98 12.04 -2.59
CA ALA A 248 -16.16 12.25 -4.03
C ALA A 248 -15.00 13.02 -4.71
N ALA A 249 -14.19 13.75 -3.94
CA ALA A 249 -13.04 14.51 -4.43
C ALA A 249 -11.71 13.76 -4.29
N THR A 250 -11.72 12.51 -3.82
CA THR A 250 -10.50 11.70 -3.68
C THR A 250 -9.95 11.31 -5.05
N PHE A 251 -8.62 11.23 -5.14
CA PHE A 251 -7.99 10.68 -6.34
C PHE A 251 -8.36 9.21 -6.48
N CYS A 252 -8.80 8.78 -7.67
CA CYS A 252 -9.11 7.39 -8.02
C CYS A 252 -10.31 6.75 -7.28
N GLY A 253 -10.71 7.24 -6.09
CA GLY A 253 -11.81 6.68 -5.29
C GLY A 253 -13.12 6.46 -6.07
N PRO A 254 -13.70 7.48 -6.73
CA PRO A 254 -14.91 7.30 -7.53
C PRO A 254 -14.75 6.29 -8.68
N ALA A 255 -13.57 6.24 -9.31
CA ALA A 255 -13.30 5.33 -10.41
C ALA A 255 -13.19 3.87 -9.94
N LEU A 256 -12.55 3.63 -8.78
CA LEU A 256 -12.51 2.30 -8.17
C LEU A 256 -13.88 1.86 -7.65
N GLN A 257 -14.66 2.77 -7.08
CA GLN A 257 -16.01 2.46 -6.62
C GLN A 257 -16.91 2.07 -7.80
N ALA A 258 -16.80 2.78 -8.93
CA ALA A 258 -17.49 2.42 -10.15
C ALA A 258 -17.03 1.07 -10.72
N ALA A 259 -15.79 0.66 -10.44
CA ALA A 259 -15.24 -0.65 -10.76
C ALA A 259 -15.56 -1.74 -9.71
N ASP A 260 -16.48 -1.46 -8.77
CA ASP A 260 -16.99 -2.40 -7.78
C ASP A 260 -15.93 -2.95 -6.79
N PHE A 261 -14.94 -2.13 -6.45
CA PHE A 261 -13.94 -2.46 -5.43
C PHE A 261 -14.55 -2.53 -4.02
N ASN A 262 -13.95 -3.36 -3.16
CA ASN A 262 -13.96 -3.13 -1.72
C ASN A 262 -13.09 -1.87 -1.44
N ILE A 263 -13.67 -0.83 -0.84
CA ILE A 263 -12.97 0.43 -0.52
C ILE A 263 -13.24 0.83 0.92
N ALA A 264 -12.21 0.97 1.74
CA ALA A 264 -12.31 1.70 2.99
C ALA A 264 -11.88 3.15 2.77
N PHE A 265 -12.86 4.07 2.80
CA PHE A 265 -12.53 5.48 2.82
C PHE A 265 -12.05 5.86 4.21
N GLU A 266 -10.82 6.36 4.29
CA GLU A 266 -10.18 6.74 5.55
C GLU A 266 -10.34 8.24 5.79
N TYR A 267 -11.12 8.61 6.79
CA TYR A 267 -11.28 10.00 7.22
C TYR A 267 -10.11 10.44 8.10
N VAL A 268 -9.32 11.38 7.59
CA VAL A 268 -8.12 11.90 8.25
C VAL A 268 -8.43 13.25 8.87
N ARG A 269 -8.54 13.26 10.20
CA ARG A 269 -8.58 14.49 11.00
C ARG A 269 -7.23 14.82 11.63
N ILE A 270 -6.55 13.78 12.13
CA ILE A 270 -5.23 13.85 12.75
C ILE A 270 -4.41 12.72 12.13
N SER A 271 -3.17 13.02 11.73
CA SER A 271 -2.27 11.99 11.20
C SER A 271 -1.89 11.00 12.30
N ASP A 272 -1.95 9.71 11.98
CA ASP A 272 -1.34 8.65 12.77
C ASP A 272 0.09 8.30 12.32
N GLY A 273 0.68 9.11 11.43
CA GLY A 273 2.02 8.87 10.89
C GLY A 273 2.09 7.84 9.75
N SER A 274 0.96 7.41 9.19
CA SER A 274 0.94 6.58 7.98
C SER A 274 1.19 7.36 6.69
N LEU A 275 1.65 6.65 5.66
CA LEU A 275 1.85 7.24 4.34
C LEU A 275 0.55 7.76 3.72
N SER A 276 -0.60 7.11 3.95
CA SER A 276 -1.90 7.58 3.46
C SER A 276 -2.26 8.95 4.01
N ASN A 277 -2.09 9.12 5.33
CA ASN A 277 -2.33 10.39 6.02
C ASN A 277 -1.35 11.47 5.55
N TYR A 278 -0.06 11.15 5.48
CA TYR A 278 0.96 12.08 5.00
C TYR A 278 0.66 12.52 3.56
N ALA A 279 0.35 11.58 2.68
CA ALA A 279 0.03 11.89 1.29
C ALA A 279 -1.18 12.84 1.17
N LEU A 280 -2.26 12.59 1.90
CA LEU A 280 -3.42 13.48 1.91
C LEU A 280 -3.07 14.89 2.40
N LEU A 281 -2.37 15.00 3.53
CA LEU A 281 -2.03 16.27 4.16
C LEU A 281 -1.06 17.11 3.31
N HIS A 282 -0.23 16.46 2.51
CA HIS A 282 0.72 17.12 1.60
C HIS A 282 0.22 17.18 0.15
N GLY A 283 -1.06 16.87 -0.10
CA GLY A 283 -1.69 17.01 -1.41
C GLY A 283 -1.16 16.06 -2.48
N LEU A 284 -0.58 14.93 -2.07
CA LEU A 284 -0.04 13.90 -2.95
C LEU A 284 -1.18 12.95 -3.41
N ARG A 285 -1.02 12.39 -4.60
CA ARG A 285 -1.94 11.36 -5.11
C ARG A 285 -1.56 10.02 -4.51
N TYR A 286 -2.52 9.33 -3.91
CA TYR A 286 -2.27 8.12 -3.15
C TYR A 286 -3.41 7.10 -3.31
N VAL A 287 -3.03 5.83 -3.42
CA VAL A 287 -3.90 4.67 -3.28
C VAL A 287 -3.16 3.64 -2.44
N ASN A 288 -3.85 2.98 -1.53
CA ASN A 288 -3.34 1.81 -0.82
C ASN A 288 -4.12 0.57 -1.26
N PHE A 289 -3.43 -0.55 -1.50
CA PHE A 289 -4.06 -1.86 -1.63
C PHE A 289 -3.63 -2.81 -0.51
N GLU A 290 -4.64 -3.41 0.10
CA GLU A 290 -4.52 -4.42 1.13
C GLU A 290 -5.01 -5.76 0.56
N THR A 291 -4.34 -6.85 0.88
CA THR A 291 -4.85 -8.22 0.72
C THR A 291 -4.47 -9.03 1.94
N ARG A 292 -5.17 -10.13 2.21
CA ARG A 292 -4.76 -11.09 3.24
C ARG A 292 -3.36 -11.65 3.00
N ASP A 293 -2.53 -11.63 4.03
CA ASP A 293 -1.36 -12.50 4.13
C ASP A 293 -1.80 -13.91 4.54
N LEU A 294 -1.54 -14.86 3.65
CA LEU A 294 -1.86 -16.27 3.86
C LEU A 294 -0.68 -17.05 4.45
N GLY A 295 0.48 -16.42 4.60
CA GLY A 295 1.71 -17.00 5.12
C GLY A 295 2.83 -17.08 4.08
N ASN A 296 3.95 -17.65 4.53
CA ASN A 296 5.21 -17.64 3.79
C ASN A 296 5.39 -18.81 2.81
N GLN A 297 4.39 -19.66 2.58
CA GLN A 297 4.51 -20.71 1.55
C GLN A 297 4.33 -20.13 0.14
N ALA A 298 4.97 -20.73 -0.86
CA ALA A 298 4.95 -20.20 -2.24
C ALA A 298 3.52 -19.97 -2.77
N ALA A 299 2.63 -20.96 -2.63
CA ALA A 299 1.24 -20.85 -3.07
C ALA A 299 0.45 -19.74 -2.33
N GLN A 300 0.73 -19.53 -1.05
CA GLN A 300 0.07 -18.51 -0.22
C GLN A 300 0.50 -17.10 -0.66
N ARG A 301 1.80 -16.89 -0.87
CA ARG A 301 2.34 -15.64 -1.41
C ARG A 301 1.85 -15.37 -2.83
N ASP A 302 1.81 -16.41 -3.67
CA ASP A 302 1.30 -16.30 -5.05
C ASP A 302 -0.15 -15.83 -5.09
N ALA A 303 -0.99 -16.32 -4.17
CA ALA A 303 -2.39 -15.90 -4.05
C ALA A 303 -2.53 -14.43 -3.63
N ALA A 304 -1.77 -13.98 -2.61
CA ALA A 304 -1.73 -12.57 -2.22
C ALA A 304 -1.26 -11.67 -3.36
N ARG A 305 -0.16 -12.05 -4.02
CA ARG A 305 0.37 -11.36 -5.20
C ARG A 305 -0.65 -11.25 -6.32
N ALA A 306 -1.38 -12.33 -6.63
CA ALA A 306 -2.37 -12.34 -7.70
C ALA A 306 -3.51 -11.36 -7.43
N ARG A 307 -4.02 -11.31 -6.19
CA ARG A 307 -5.07 -10.36 -5.79
C ARG A 307 -4.59 -8.91 -5.91
N LEU A 308 -3.41 -8.60 -5.39
CA LEU A 308 -2.81 -7.27 -5.53
C LEU A 308 -2.59 -6.90 -7.00
N THR A 309 -2.08 -7.83 -7.80
CA THR A 309 -1.87 -7.61 -9.24
C THR A 309 -3.19 -7.24 -9.92
N SER A 310 -4.28 -7.97 -9.68
CA SER A 310 -5.59 -7.66 -10.26
C SER A 310 -6.12 -6.28 -9.87
N MET A 311 -5.93 -5.88 -8.60
CA MET A 311 -6.31 -4.55 -8.15
C MET A 311 -5.47 -3.46 -8.82
N ILE A 312 -4.15 -3.66 -8.93
CA ILE A 312 -3.23 -2.75 -9.63
C ILE A 312 -3.63 -2.61 -11.09
N GLU A 313 -3.85 -3.71 -11.81
CA GLU A 313 -4.24 -3.70 -13.23
C GLU A 313 -5.51 -2.87 -13.46
N THR A 314 -6.53 -3.11 -12.65
CA THR A 314 -7.79 -2.37 -12.76
C THR A 314 -7.59 -0.89 -12.44
N MET A 315 -6.80 -0.56 -11.43
CA MET A 315 -6.48 0.83 -11.10
C MET A 315 -5.69 1.53 -12.22
N MET A 316 -4.71 0.86 -12.82
CA MET A 316 -3.95 1.41 -13.94
C MET A 316 -4.88 1.76 -15.12
N VAL A 317 -5.86 0.89 -15.41
CA VAL A 317 -6.85 1.12 -16.47
C VAL A 317 -7.83 2.24 -16.13
N ARG A 318 -8.34 2.26 -14.89
CA ARG A 318 -9.46 3.14 -14.49
C ARG A 318 -9.02 4.53 -14.05
N CYS A 319 -7.87 4.63 -13.40
CA CYS A 319 -7.43 5.86 -12.74
C CYS A 319 -6.31 6.60 -13.48
N LEU A 320 -5.62 5.92 -14.41
CA LEU A 320 -4.57 6.51 -15.23
C LEU A 320 -4.82 6.28 -16.74
N PRO A 321 -6.02 6.62 -17.28
CA PRO A 321 -6.32 6.42 -18.69
C PRO A 321 -5.38 7.26 -19.57
N GLY A 322 -4.64 6.60 -20.46
CA GLY A 322 -3.64 7.23 -21.32
C GLY A 322 -2.18 6.98 -20.90
N GLY A 323 -1.94 6.40 -19.72
CA GLY A 323 -0.69 5.67 -19.48
C GLY A 323 -0.67 4.46 -20.42
N THR A 324 0.40 4.24 -21.17
CA THR A 324 0.55 3.04 -21.98
C THR A 324 0.57 1.82 -21.06
N VAL A 325 -0.60 1.23 -20.83
CA VAL A 325 -0.74 -0.10 -20.23
C VAL A 325 -0.10 -1.05 -21.25
N PRO A 326 1.06 -1.67 -20.96
CA PRO A 326 1.58 -2.69 -21.85
C PRO A 326 0.55 -3.82 -21.94
N PRO A 327 0.52 -4.58 -23.05
CA PRO A 327 -0.35 -5.73 -23.17
C PRO A 327 -0.22 -6.61 -21.93
N ALA A 328 -1.35 -7.15 -21.47
CA ALA A 328 -1.35 -7.94 -20.26
C ALA A 328 -0.35 -9.09 -20.37
N ALA A 329 0.40 -9.35 -19.29
CA ALA A 329 1.14 -10.59 -19.19
C ALA A 329 0.14 -11.74 -19.44
N PRO A 330 0.54 -12.82 -20.14
CA PRO A 330 -0.36 -13.95 -20.35
C PRO A 330 -0.95 -14.35 -19.01
N ALA A 331 -2.27 -14.43 -18.95
CA ALA A 331 -2.98 -14.78 -17.73
C ALA A 331 -2.38 -16.09 -17.21
N VAL A 332 -1.79 -16.05 -16.02
CA VAL A 332 -1.47 -17.28 -15.31
C VAL A 332 -2.83 -17.86 -14.98
N THR A 333 -3.21 -18.91 -15.69
CA THR A 333 -4.37 -19.73 -15.33
C THR A 333 -4.10 -20.31 -13.96
N ILE A 334 -4.49 -19.59 -12.91
CA ILE A 334 -4.64 -20.19 -11.59
C ILE A 334 -5.72 -21.22 -11.79
N ALA A 335 -5.35 -22.50 -11.79
CA ALA A 335 -6.29 -23.59 -11.86
C ALA A 335 -7.33 -23.35 -10.77
N ALA A 336 -8.54 -23.00 -11.19
CA ALA A 336 -9.67 -22.79 -10.30
C ALA A 336 -10.17 -24.17 -9.83
N THR A 337 -9.37 -24.88 -9.04
CA THR A 337 -9.75 -26.16 -8.44
C THR A 337 -8.82 -26.49 -7.29
N GLU A 338 -9.11 -25.95 -6.11
CA GLU A 338 -9.26 -26.86 -4.97
C GLU A 338 -10.73 -26.72 -4.53
N PRO A 339 -11.54 -27.79 -4.53
CA PRO A 339 -12.81 -27.75 -3.82
C PRO A 339 -12.50 -27.40 -2.37
N ALA A 340 -13.33 -26.52 -1.77
CA ALA A 340 -13.25 -26.24 -0.34
C ALA A 340 -13.10 -27.57 0.42
N PRO A 341 -12.12 -27.70 1.33
CA PRO A 341 -11.96 -28.93 2.08
C PRO A 341 -13.31 -29.28 2.71
N SER A 342 -13.82 -30.47 2.39
CA SER A 342 -15.04 -30.97 3.00
C SER A 342 -14.84 -30.92 4.51
N VAL A 343 -15.60 -30.07 5.19
CA VAL A 343 -15.63 -30.03 6.65
C VAL A 343 -15.97 -31.45 7.10
N PRO A 344 -15.06 -32.17 7.79
CA PRO A 344 -15.40 -33.48 8.31
C PRO A 344 -16.60 -33.30 9.24
N ALA A 345 -17.63 -34.10 9.04
CA ALA A 345 -18.79 -34.12 9.91
C ALA A 345 -18.29 -34.27 11.35
N VAL A 346 -18.54 -33.27 12.18
CA VAL A 346 -18.24 -33.32 13.61
C VAL A 346 -19.22 -34.32 14.20
N THR A 347 -18.79 -35.57 14.34
CA THR A 347 -19.48 -36.54 15.20
C THR A 347 -19.33 -36.01 16.62
N ALA A 348 -20.45 -35.58 17.21
CA ALA A 348 -20.50 -35.13 18.59
C ALA A 348 -20.02 -36.26 19.51
N LEU A 349 -18.77 -36.18 19.98
CA LEU A 349 -18.30 -36.94 21.12
C LEU A 349 -18.93 -36.31 22.36
N ALA A 350 -19.77 -37.09 23.05
CA ALA A 350 -20.35 -36.72 24.32
C ALA A 350 -19.24 -36.34 25.31
N THR A 351 -19.21 -35.07 25.73
CA THR A 351 -18.34 -34.59 26.78
C THR A 351 -18.96 -34.93 28.13
N THR A 352 -18.37 -35.88 28.85
CA THR A 352 -18.55 -36.01 30.30
C THR A 352 -18.03 -34.74 30.98
N PRO A 353 -18.79 -34.13 31.91
CA PRO A 353 -18.35 -32.93 32.61
C PRO A 353 -17.19 -33.26 33.54
N VAL A 354 -16.05 -32.61 33.33
CA VAL A 354 -14.93 -32.61 34.28
C VAL A 354 -15.24 -31.58 35.37
N ALA A 355 -15.34 -32.05 36.61
CA ALA A 355 -15.46 -31.19 37.78
C ALA A 355 -14.19 -30.34 37.95
N LEU A 356 -14.35 -29.02 37.94
CA LEU A 356 -13.29 -28.07 38.28
C LEU A 356 -13.06 -28.09 39.80
N SER A 357 -11.87 -28.52 40.21
CA SER A 357 -11.39 -28.30 41.57
C SER A 357 -11.15 -26.81 41.82
N PRO A 358 -11.49 -26.27 43.01
CA PRO A 358 -11.23 -24.88 43.34
C PRO A 358 -9.73 -24.62 43.49
N MET A 359 -9.26 -23.55 42.86
CA MET A 359 -7.89 -23.04 43.01
C MET A 359 -7.71 -22.41 44.39
N PRO A 360 -6.56 -22.60 45.07
CA PRO A 360 -6.28 -21.96 46.34
C PRO A 360 -6.02 -20.46 46.14
N SER A 361 -6.74 -19.64 46.91
CA SER A 361 -6.56 -18.20 47.01
C SER A 361 -5.27 -17.89 47.79
N THR A 362 -4.25 -17.37 47.11
CA THR A 362 -3.10 -16.74 47.77
C THR A 362 -3.40 -15.27 48.01
N ALA A 363 -3.69 -14.93 49.26
CA ALA A 363 -3.74 -13.56 49.74
C ALA A 363 -2.33 -12.95 49.76
N VAL A 364 -2.17 -11.81 49.09
CA VAL A 364 -0.96 -10.98 49.12
C VAL A 364 -1.03 -10.08 50.34
N ALA A 365 -0.01 -10.15 51.21
CA ALA A 365 0.12 -9.26 52.37
C ALA A 365 0.55 -7.84 51.94
N PRO A 366 0.08 -6.77 52.60
CA PRO A 366 0.44 -5.39 52.23
C PRO A 366 1.87 -5.04 52.69
N GLN A 367 2.62 -4.38 51.82
CA GLN A 367 3.90 -3.76 52.16
C GLN A 367 3.69 -2.50 53.04
N PRO A 368 4.62 -2.21 53.97
CA PRO A 368 4.59 -0.97 54.73
C PRO A 368 5.03 0.23 53.88
N ALA A 369 4.33 1.34 54.08
CA ALA A 369 4.59 2.64 53.46
C ALA A 369 5.87 3.31 54.02
N PRO A 370 6.49 4.24 53.27
CA PRO A 370 7.78 4.85 53.60
C PRO A 370 7.79 5.72 54.86
#